data_AF-A0A256XGM2-F1
#
_entry.id   AF-A0A256XGM2-F1
#
_cell.length_a   1.000
_cell.length_b   1.000
_cell.length_c   1.000
_cell.angle_alpha   90.00
_cell.angle_beta   90.00
_cell.angle_gamma   90.00
#
_symmetry.space_group_name_H-M   'P 1'
#
loop_
_entity.id
_entity.type
_entity.pdbx_description
1 polymer ?
#
loop_
_entity_poly.entity_id
_entity_poly.type
_entity_poly.pdbx_seq_one_letter_code
_entity_poly.pdbx_strand_id
1 'polypeptide(L)'
;MKLNKAFLRNPIFILGVIILVQTFILSYFAILKHYAFMSTAWDLGIYEQAIWSTINTGRFFWYTPEIAINPSCNFFGIHFSPILFLILPVYALFQTTETLLILQVLLLLMGSIPVYKIALYEKCDQKQAFTFALLYLFYPPLIGMISFDFHVQAFLPLLFFCAFYYFKRKDWGKYFLFIVLALMVIEFVPLIVIFFGLYILFINRKKILSSIRNFNLKILICKEVLFSIITVILGVTWFILAREVSLRINPSAPPHPNWKTFPRWAFYHFLIPRQF
;
A
#
# COMPACT_ATOMS: atom_id res chain seq x y z
N MET A 1 -0.04 -40.08 2.25
CA MET A 1 1.14 -39.24 1.90
C MET A 1 1.78 -38.74 3.20
N LYS A 2 2.94 -39.28 3.62
CA LYS A 2 3.61 -38.85 4.87
C LYS A 2 4.30 -37.51 4.63
N LEU A 3 3.74 -36.41 5.14
CA LEU A 3 4.39 -35.10 5.11
C LEU A 3 5.76 -35.17 5.81
N ASN A 4 6.80 -34.67 5.14
CA ASN A 4 8.16 -34.68 5.67
C ASN A 4 8.25 -33.79 6.92
N LYS A 5 8.64 -34.35 8.07
CA LYS A 5 8.76 -33.63 9.34
C LYS A 5 9.71 -32.42 9.25
N ALA A 6 10.68 -32.43 8.34
CA ALA A 6 11.58 -31.30 8.09
C ALA A 6 10.85 -30.11 7.42
N PHE A 7 9.90 -30.39 6.51
CA PHE A 7 9.11 -29.36 5.84
C PHE A 7 8.18 -28.63 6.82
N LEU A 8 7.54 -29.38 7.74
CA LEU A 8 6.70 -28.84 8.80
C LEU A 8 7.45 -27.98 9.81
N ARG A 9 8.79 -28.03 9.84
CA ARG A 9 9.65 -27.21 10.70
C ARG A 9 10.19 -25.96 10.01
N ASN A 10 9.88 -25.74 8.73
CA ASN A 10 10.32 -24.54 8.01
C ASN A 10 9.52 -23.31 8.51
N PRO A 11 10.16 -22.28 9.08
CA PRO A 11 9.46 -21.11 9.62
C PRO A 11 8.63 -20.37 8.58
N ILE A 12 9.05 -20.37 7.31
CA ILE A 12 8.30 -19.70 6.24
C ILE A 12 7.00 -20.44 5.98
N PHE A 13 7.03 -21.78 6.03
CA PHE A 13 5.82 -22.58 5.91
C PHE A 13 4.89 -22.35 7.10
N ILE A 14 5.43 -22.37 8.32
CA ILE A 14 4.67 -22.10 9.55
C ILE A 14 4.06 -20.69 9.49
N LEU A 15 4.85 -19.68 9.09
CA LEU A 15 4.36 -18.31 8.91
C LEU A 15 3.24 -18.23 7.87
N GLY A 16 3.38 -18.96 6.75
CA GLY A 16 2.33 -19.06 5.73
C GLY A 16 1.03 -19.64 6.27
N VAL A 17 1.11 -20.71 7.09
CA VAL A 17 -0.06 -21.28 7.76
C VAL A 17 -0.69 -20.26 8.72
N ILE A 18 0.11 -19.54 9.51
CA ILE A 18 -0.39 -18.49 10.42
C ILE A 18 -1.10 -17.39 9.64
N ILE A 19 -0.51 -16.91 8.54
CA ILE A 19 -1.13 -15.91 7.66
C ILE A 19 -2.48 -16.42 7.16
N LEU A 20 -2.56 -17.64 6.62
CA LEU A 20 -3.82 -18.20 6.10
C LEU A 20 -4.90 -18.32 7.18
N VAL A 21 -4.54 -18.82 8.37
CA VAL A 21 -5.47 -18.95 9.50
C VAL A 21 -5.95 -17.57 9.96
N GLN A 22 -5.05 -16.59 10.11
CA GLN A 22 -5.43 -15.24 10.47
C GLN A 22 -6.25 -14.55 9.39
N THR A 23 -5.93 -14.73 8.11
CA THR A 23 -6.73 -14.22 7.00
C THR A 23 -8.15 -14.75 7.10
N PHE A 24 -8.33 -16.05 7.33
CA PHE A 24 -9.65 -16.64 7.50
C PHE A 24 -10.42 -16.01 8.67
N ILE A 25 -9.82 -15.99 9.87
CA ILE A 25 -10.46 -15.47 11.09
C ILE A 25 -10.82 -13.98 10.94
N LEU A 26 -9.88 -13.18 10.49
CA LEU A 26 -10.05 -11.73 10.42
C LEU A 26 -10.97 -11.30 9.28
N SER A 27 -10.92 -11.99 8.13
CA SER A 27 -11.89 -11.76 7.06
C SER A 27 -13.29 -12.15 7.50
N TYR A 28 -13.45 -13.25 8.25
CA TYR A 28 -14.75 -13.63 8.82
C TYR A 28 -15.34 -12.52 9.69
N PHE A 29 -14.54 -11.89 10.56
CA PHE A 29 -14.99 -10.74 11.35
C PHE A 29 -15.35 -9.52 10.50
N ALA A 30 -14.53 -9.18 9.49
CA ALA A 30 -14.82 -8.07 8.58
C ALA A 30 -16.13 -8.30 7.78
N ILE A 31 -16.37 -9.54 7.37
CA ILE A 31 -17.59 -9.95 6.66
C ILE A 31 -18.81 -9.92 7.59
N LEU A 32 -18.69 -10.40 8.83
CA LEU A 32 -19.77 -10.28 9.82
C LEU A 32 -20.13 -8.82 10.09
N LYS A 33 -19.13 -7.93 10.22
CA LYS A 33 -19.36 -6.48 10.35
C LYS A 33 -20.14 -5.94 9.14
N HIS A 34 -19.79 -6.36 7.92
CA HIS A 34 -20.51 -5.97 6.72
C HIS A 34 -21.97 -6.44 6.74
N TYR A 35 -22.21 -7.71 7.07
CA TYR A 35 -23.57 -8.27 7.18
C TYR A 35 -24.38 -7.72 8.37
N ALA A 36 -23.72 -7.20 9.39
CA ALA A 36 -24.34 -6.44 10.47
C ALA A 36 -24.68 -5.00 10.08
N PHE A 37 -24.51 -4.61 8.80
CA PHE A 37 -24.71 -3.25 8.27
C PHE A 37 -23.84 -2.18 8.94
N MET A 38 -22.66 -2.59 9.44
CA MET A 38 -21.70 -1.70 10.09
C MET A 38 -20.58 -1.24 9.13
N SER A 39 -20.71 -1.50 7.82
CA SER A 39 -19.82 -0.98 6.78
C SER A 39 -20.34 0.34 6.22
N THR A 40 -19.43 1.20 5.77
CA THR A 40 -19.71 2.54 5.25
C THR A 40 -19.77 2.57 3.72
N ALA A 41 -20.60 3.48 3.20
CA ALA A 41 -20.68 3.72 1.76
C ALA A 41 -19.48 4.52 1.22
N TRP A 42 -18.83 5.33 2.07
CA TRP A 42 -17.74 6.23 1.69
C TRP A 42 -16.43 5.52 1.36
N ASP A 43 -16.25 4.30 1.82
CA ASP A 43 -15.07 3.53 1.47
C ASP A 43 -15.46 2.27 0.71
N LEU A 44 -16.04 1.28 1.41
CA LEU A 44 -16.37 0.00 0.82
C LEU A 44 -17.33 0.14 -0.37
N GLY A 45 -18.37 0.98 -0.22
CA GLY A 45 -19.34 1.23 -1.28
C GLY A 45 -18.74 1.87 -2.53
N ILE A 46 -17.79 2.80 -2.36
CA ILE A 46 -17.09 3.43 -3.48
C ILE A 46 -16.28 2.40 -4.28
N TYR A 47 -15.42 1.64 -3.60
CA TYR A 47 -14.58 0.65 -4.27
C TYR A 47 -15.41 -0.45 -4.92
N GLU A 48 -16.42 -0.98 -4.21
CA GLU A 48 -17.32 -2.00 -4.73
C GLU A 48 -18.00 -1.54 -6.01
N GLN A 49 -18.63 -0.36 -5.99
CA GLN A 49 -19.34 0.18 -7.14
C GLN A 49 -18.40 0.52 -8.30
N ALA A 50 -17.22 1.08 -8.02
CA ALA A 50 -16.23 1.41 -9.05
C ALA A 50 -15.71 0.17 -9.78
N ILE A 51 -15.35 -0.87 -9.04
CA ILE A 51 -14.84 -2.13 -9.60
C ILE A 51 -15.96 -2.85 -10.36
N TRP A 52 -17.13 -3.00 -9.74
CA TRP A 52 -18.28 -3.67 -10.35
C TRP A 52 -18.76 -2.97 -11.63
N SER A 53 -18.85 -1.64 -11.63
CA SER A 53 -19.29 -0.87 -12.81
C SER A 53 -18.32 -1.03 -13.98
N THR A 54 -17.02 -1.10 -13.70
CA THR A 54 -15.98 -1.30 -14.73
C THR A 54 -16.20 -2.61 -15.46
N ILE A 55 -16.53 -3.68 -14.73
CA ILE A 55 -16.69 -5.03 -15.28
C ILE A 55 -18.04 -5.18 -16.00
N ASN A 56 -19.12 -4.66 -15.41
CA ASN A 56 -20.47 -5.01 -15.85
C ASN A 56 -21.16 -3.97 -16.75
N THR A 57 -20.69 -2.72 -16.74
CA THR A 57 -21.40 -1.62 -17.43
C THR A 57 -20.57 -0.93 -18.50
N GLY A 58 -19.28 -1.25 -18.60
CA GLY A 58 -18.32 -0.52 -19.45
C GLY A 58 -17.99 0.88 -18.93
N ARG A 59 -18.57 1.32 -17.81
CA ARG A 59 -18.24 2.60 -17.16
C ARG A 59 -17.02 2.41 -16.26
N PHE A 60 -15.91 2.92 -16.75
CA PHE A 60 -14.61 2.78 -16.11
C PHE A 60 -14.56 3.46 -14.73
N PHE A 61 -14.32 2.67 -13.68
CA PHE A 61 -14.27 3.04 -12.26
C PHE A 61 -15.35 4.02 -11.81
N TRP A 62 -16.60 3.78 -12.22
CA TRP A 62 -17.72 4.67 -11.94
C TRP A 62 -18.42 4.38 -10.61
N TYR A 63 -18.78 5.41 -9.85
CA TYR A 63 -19.46 5.32 -8.55
C TYR A 63 -20.32 6.57 -8.24
N THR A 64 -21.21 6.49 -7.25
CA THR A 64 -22.18 7.55 -6.87
C THR A 64 -22.05 8.18 -5.48
N PRO A 65 -21.53 7.52 -4.43
CA PRO A 65 -21.52 8.08 -3.06
C PRO A 65 -21.03 9.53 -2.91
N GLU A 66 -20.10 9.99 -3.75
CA GLU A 66 -19.46 11.30 -3.61
C GLU A 66 -19.80 12.29 -4.74
N ILE A 67 -20.92 12.12 -5.42
CA ILE A 67 -21.27 12.94 -6.61
C ILE A 67 -21.22 14.45 -6.37
N ALA A 68 -21.48 14.91 -5.13
CA ALA A 68 -21.44 16.32 -4.75
C ALA A 68 -20.03 16.95 -4.84
N ILE A 69 -18.97 16.16 -4.63
CA ILE A 69 -17.57 16.59 -4.71
C ILE A 69 -16.84 15.98 -5.92
N ASN A 70 -17.43 14.95 -6.54
CA ASN A 70 -16.96 14.33 -7.78
C ASN A 70 -18.10 14.16 -8.80
N PRO A 71 -18.53 15.23 -9.48
CA PRO A 71 -19.56 15.16 -10.51
C PRO A 71 -19.23 14.22 -11.66
N SER A 72 -17.94 13.97 -11.92
CA SER A 72 -17.50 13.00 -12.94
C SER A 72 -17.92 11.56 -12.62
N CYS A 73 -18.21 11.28 -11.35
CA CYS A 73 -18.51 9.95 -10.82
C CYS A 73 -17.43 8.91 -11.11
N ASN A 74 -16.22 9.30 -11.51
CA ASN A 74 -15.10 8.41 -11.79
C ASN A 74 -14.14 8.44 -10.61
N PHE A 75 -13.76 7.26 -10.09
CA PHE A 75 -12.87 7.10 -8.94
C PHE A 75 -11.57 7.91 -9.09
N PHE A 76 -10.98 7.93 -10.29
CA PHE A 76 -9.73 8.65 -10.57
C PHE A 76 -9.88 10.17 -10.52
N GLY A 77 -11.10 10.69 -10.47
CA GLY A 77 -11.40 12.10 -10.24
C GLY A 77 -11.15 12.58 -8.81
N ILE A 78 -11.07 11.67 -7.84
CA ILE A 78 -10.66 11.97 -6.46
C ILE A 78 -9.39 11.20 -6.09
N HIS A 79 -9.35 9.90 -6.38
CA HIS A 79 -8.28 9.01 -5.98
C HIS A 79 -7.60 8.36 -7.19
N PHE A 80 -6.34 8.71 -7.42
CA PHE A 80 -5.55 8.06 -8.46
C PHE A 80 -4.96 6.74 -7.94
N SER A 81 -5.70 5.65 -8.16
CA SER A 81 -5.33 4.29 -7.72
C SER A 81 -5.28 3.28 -8.88
N PRO A 82 -4.24 3.31 -9.74
CA PRO A 82 -4.08 2.32 -10.79
C PRO A 82 -3.97 0.87 -10.29
N ILE A 83 -3.70 0.62 -9.01
CA ILE A 83 -3.62 -0.74 -8.46
C ILE A 83 -4.95 -1.48 -8.60
N LEU A 84 -6.08 -0.76 -8.67
CA LEU A 84 -7.41 -1.33 -8.88
C LEU A 84 -7.51 -2.18 -10.15
N PHE A 85 -6.71 -1.87 -11.18
CA PHE A 85 -6.64 -2.71 -12.38
C PHE A 85 -6.15 -4.14 -12.09
N LEU A 86 -5.29 -4.32 -11.09
CA LEU A 86 -4.83 -5.65 -10.67
C LEU A 86 -5.88 -6.38 -9.83
N ILE A 87 -6.83 -5.65 -9.24
CA ILE A 87 -7.95 -6.20 -8.47
C ILE A 87 -9.06 -6.69 -9.40
N LEU A 88 -9.33 -5.97 -10.50
CA LEU A 88 -10.37 -6.32 -11.49
C LEU A 88 -10.40 -7.82 -11.85
N PRO A 89 -9.29 -8.48 -12.26
CA PRO A 89 -9.34 -9.89 -12.64
C PRO A 89 -9.68 -10.82 -11.46
N VAL A 90 -9.29 -10.47 -10.22
CA VAL A 90 -9.62 -11.26 -9.04
C VAL A 90 -11.10 -11.10 -8.68
N TYR A 91 -11.60 -9.86 -8.70
CA TYR A 91 -13.00 -9.56 -8.44
C TYR A 91 -13.92 -10.11 -9.53
N ALA A 92 -13.49 -10.14 -10.79
CA ALA A 92 -14.29 -10.70 -11.89
C ALA A 92 -14.63 -12.19 -11.70
N LEU A 93 -13.79 -12.95 -10.97
CA LEU A 93 -14.07 -14.35 -10.63
C LEU A 93 -15.18 -14.49 -9.59
N PHE A 94 -15.20 -13.58 -8.60
CA PHE A 94 -16.12 -13.58 -7.48
C PHE A 94 -16.52 -12.13 -7.18
N GLN A 95 -17.56 -11.66 -7.87
CA GLN A 95 -18.01 -10.26 -7.80
C GLN A 95 -18.82 -9.99 -6.53
N THR A 96 -18.13 -10.01 -5.39
CA THR A 96 -18.74 -9.78 -4.08
C THR A 96 -17.85 -8.92 -3.20
N THR A 97 -18.46 -8.21 -2.26
CA THR A 97 -17.78 -7.41 -1.24
C THR A 97 -16.76 -8.23 -0.44
N GLU A 98 -17.07 -9.48 -0.13
CA GLU A 98 -16.20 -10.39 0.62
C GLU A 98 -14.86 -10.61 -0.09
N THR A 99 -14.86 -10.67 -1.42
CA THR A 99 -13.63 -10.80 -2.21
C THR A 99 -12.67 -9.65 -1.92
N LEU A 100 -13.18 -8.41 -1.85
CA LEU A 100 -12.38 -7.23 -1.53
C LEU A 100 -11.86 -7.29 -0.08
N LEU A 101 -12.74 -7.61 0.87
CA LEU A 101 -12.37 -7.72 2.29
C LEU A 101 -11.30 -8.79 2.53
N ILE A 102 -11.48 -9.98 1.96
CA ILE A 102 -10.52 -11.09 2.05
C ILE A 102 -9.18 -10.69 1.41
N LEU A 103 -9.21 -10.05 0.23
CA LEU A 103 -8.01 -9.63 -0.48
C LEU A 103 -7.21 -8.60 0.33
N GLN A 104 -7.87 -7.61 0.92
CA GLN A 104 -7.25 -6.64 1.83
C GLN A 104 -6.55 -7.32 3.00
N VAL A 105 -7.25 -8.20 3.71
CA VAL A 105 -6.67 -8.90 4.87
C VAL A 105 -5.47 -9.74 4.44
N LEU A 106 -5.60 -10.52 3.36
CA LEU A 106 -4.53 -11.37 2.87
C LEU A 106 -3.26 -10.56 2.52
N LEU A 107 -3.40 -9.52 1.69
CA LEU A 107 -2.27 -8.72 1.24
C LEU A 107 -1.61 -7.97 2.41
N LEU A 108 -2.40 -7.48 3.36
CA LEU A 108 -1.86 -6.81 4.55
C LEU A 108 -1.04 -7.77 5.41
N LEU A 109 -1.55 -8.98 5.70
CA LEU A 109 -0.84 -9.97 6.52
C LEU A 109 0.37 -10.57 5.80
N MET A 110 0.34 -10.67 4.46
CA MET A 110 1.49 -11.07 3.65
C MET A 110 2.70 -10.13 3.83
N GLY A 111 2.48 -8.89 4.30
CA GLY A 111 3.56 -7.97 4.69
C GLY A 111 4.52 -8.52 5.76
N SER A 112 4.09 -9.51 6.55
CA SER A 112 4.96 -10.22 7.50
C SER A 112 6.10 -11.02 6.83
N ILE A 113 5.91 -11.45 5.57
CA ILE A 113 6.90 -12.25 4.83
C ILE A 113 8.16 -11.42 4.53
N PRO A 114 8.09 -10.24 3.90
CA PRO A 114 9.29 -9.41 3.74
C PRO A 114 9.85 -8.94 5.08
N VAL A 115 9.05 -8.73 6.13
CA VAL A 115 9.57 -8.43 7.49
C VAL A 115 10.47 -9.55 8.00
N TYR A 116 10.02 -10.81 7.93
CA TYR A 116 10.83 -11.98 8.27
C TYR A 116 12.14 -12.02 7.47
N LYS A 117 12.06 -11.80 6.15
CA LYS A 117 13.22 -11.82 5.26
C LYS A 117 14.20 -10.67 5.51
N ILE A 118 13.70 -9.48 5.85
CA ILE A 118 14.52 -8.31 6.21
C ILE A 118 15.27 -8.60 7.51
N ALA A 119 14.60 -9.14 8.53
CA ALA A 119 15.25 -9.46 9.80
C ALA A 119 16.40 -10.48 9.61
N LEU A 120 16.18 -11.53 8.81
CA LEU A 120 17.26 -12.46 8.44
C LEU A 120 18.41 -11.78 7.68
N TYR A 121 18.08 -10.85 6.78
CA TYR A 121 19.09 -10.09 6.04
C TYR A 121 19.95 -9.21 6.96
N GLU A 122 19.34 -8.64 8.01
CA GLU A 122 20.01 -7.84 9.04
C GLU A 122 20.69 -8.70 10.13
N LYS A 123 20.94 -9.99 9.85
CA LYS A 123 21.68 -10.95 10.68
C LYS A 123 20.98 -11.33 12.00
N CYS A 124 19.67 -11.12 12.11
CA CYS A 124 18.90 -11.75 13.19
C CYS A 124 18.90 -13.27 13.00
N ASP A 125 18.84 -14.00 14.12
CA ASP A 125 18.61 -15.44 14.05
C ASP A 125 17.17 -15.76 13.61
N GLN A 126 16.91 -17.03 13.32
CA GLN A 126 15.62 -17.51 12.83
C GLN A 126 14.47 -17.25 13.81
N LYS A 127 14.73 -17.32 15.12
CA LYS A 127 13.72 -17.08 16.15
C LYS A 127 13.39 -15.59 16.22
N GLN A 128 14.41 -14.74 16.26
CA GLN A 128 14.27 -13.28 16.25
C GLN A 128 13.52 -12.79 15.01
N ALA A 129 13.88 -13.28 13.82
CA ALA A 129 13.21 -12.93 12.58
C ALA A 129 11.73 -13.37 12.58
N PHE A 130 11.45 -14.56 13.09
CA PHE A 130 10.08 -15.04 13.25
C PHE A 130 9.30 -14.21 14.27
N THR A 131 9.92 -13.81 15.39
CA THR A 131 9.31 -12.90 16.37
C THR A 131 8.94 -11.56 15.74
N PHE A 132 9.79 -10.95 14.90
CA PHE A 132 9.42 -9.72 14.19
C PHE A 132 8.22 -9.90 13.26
N ALA A 133 8.13 -11.04 12.56
CA ALA A 133 6.98 -11.34 11.72
C ALA A 133 5.69 -11.51 12.55
N LEU A 134 5.77 -12.17 13.71
CA LEU A 134 4.64 -12.26 14.64
C LEU A 134 4.25 -10.89 15.21
N LEU A 135 5.22 -10.08 15.64
CA LEU A 135 4.97 -8.74 16.15
C LEU A 135 4.24 -7.88 15.11
N TYR A 136 4.59 -8.00 13.83
CA TYR A 136 3.84 -7.37 12.74
C TYR A 136 2.40 -7.90 12.67
N LEU A 137 2.20 -9.22 12.65
CA LEU A 137 0.85 -9.82 12.53
C LEU A 137 -0.08 -9.45 13.69
N PHE A 138 0.45 -9.27 14.89
CA PHE A 138 -0.31 -8.93 16.09
C PHE A 138 -0.27 -7.45 16.46
N TYR A 139 0.28 -6.59 15.60
CA TYR A 139 0.39 -5.16 15.87
C TYR A 139 -1.01 -4.52 15.86
N PRO A 140 -1.49 -3.90 16.96
CA PRO A 140 -2.87 -3.44 17.06
C PRO A 140 -3.32 -2.46 15.95
N PRO A 141 -2.49 -1.51 15.47
CA PRO A 141 -2.88 -0.66 14.34
C PRO A 141 -3.13 -1.42 13.03
N LEU A 142 -2.45 -2.55 12.80
CA LEU A 142 -2.72 -3.41 11.64
C LEU A 142 -4.08 -4.10 11.78
N ILE A 143 -4.42 -4.56 12.98
CA ILE A 143 -5.74 -5.11 13.29
C ILE A 143 -6.82 -4.01 13.14
N GLY A 144 -6.51 -2.77 13.55
CA GLY A 144 -7.38 -1.61 13.35
C GLY A 144 -7.69 -1.35 11.87
N MET A 145 -6.69 -1.43 10.99
CA MET A 145 -6.87 -1.30 9.54
C MET A 145 -7.78 -2.41 8.98
N ILE A 146 -7.68 -3.62 9.51
CA ILE A 146 -8.52 -4.77 9.12
C ILE A 146 -9.97 -4.60 9.58
N SER A 147 -10.18 -4.04 10.76
CA SER A 147 -11.52 -3.75 11.30
C SER A 147 -12.21 -2.60 10.56
N PHE A 148 -11.46 -1.82 9.79
CA PHE A 148 -11.99 -0.79 8.92
C PHE A 148 -12.40 -1.36 7.55
N ASP A 149 -13.09 -0.55 6.76
CA ASP A 149 -13.60 -0.96 5.45
C ASP A 149 -12.46 -1.13 4.42
N PHE A 150 -12.80 -1.68 3.25
CA PHE A 150 -11.80 -1.96 2.21
C PHE A 150 -11.16 -0.68 1.67
N HIS A 151 -9.83 -0.54 1.77
CA HIS A 151 -9.03 0.45 1.06
C HIS A 151 -7.68 -0.10 0.60
N VAL A 152 -7.25 0.37 -0.57
CA VAL A 152 -5.98 -0.02 -1.21
C VAL A 152 -4.73 0.29 -0.39
N GLN A 153 -4.80 1.24 0.55
CA GLN A 153 -3.71 1.61 1.46
C GLN A 153 -3.21 0.40 2.27
N ALA A 154 -4.07 -0.60 2.52
CA ALA A 154 -3.68 -1.83 3.19
C ALA A 154 -2.63 -2.64 2.42
N PHE A 155 -2.44 -2.40 1.12
CA PHE A 155 -1.44 -3.12 0.33
C PHE A 155 -0.03 -2.55 0.53
N LEU A 156 0.06 -1.32 1.05
CA LEU A 156 1.29 -0.56 1.14
C LEU A 156 2.38 -1.28 1.95
N PRO A 157 2.11 -1.88 3.13
CA PRO A 157 3.15 -2.54 3.90
C PRO A 157 3.85 -3.67 3.14
N LEU A 158 3.08 -4.55 2.47
CA LEU A 158 3.64 -5.63 1.65
C LEU A 158 4.53 -5.08 0.53
N LEU A 159 4.02 -4.10 -0.22
CA LEU A 159 4.72 -3.55 -1.37
C LEU A 159 5.99 -2.80 -0.95
N PHE A 160 5.92 -1.94 0.06
CA PHE A 160 7.08 -1.20 0.54
C PHE A 160 8.13 -2.07 1.23
N PHE A 161 7.72 -3.04 2.05
CA PHE A 161 8.70 -3.94 2.66
C PHE A 161 9.37 -4.83 1.62
N CYS A 162 8.67 -5.28 0.57
CA CYS A 162 9.30 -5.94 -0.57
C CYS A 162 10.29 -5.01 -1.29
N ALA A 163 9.90 -3.76 -1.58
CA ALA A 163 10.81 -2.77 -2.18
C ALA A 163 12.06 -2.59 -1.31
N PHE A 164 11.91 -2.39 -0.01
CA PHE A 164 13.03 -2.25 0.93
C PHE A 164 13.94 -3.49 0.97
N TYR A 165 13.35 -4.68 1.01
CA TYR A 165 14.08 -5.94 0.99
C TYR A 165 14.92 -6.11 -0.28
N TYR A 166 14.33 -5.84 -1.46
CA TYR A 166 15.05 -5.97 -2.73
C TYR A 166 16.07 -4.86 -2.95
N PHE A 167 15.82 -3.66 -2.43
CA PHE A 167 16.82 -2.60 -2.34
C PHE A 167 18.05 -3.07 -1.56
N LYS A 168 17.85 -3.62 -0.35
CA LYS A 168 18.93 -4.16 0.50
C LYS A 168 19.72 -5.26 -0.21
N ARG A 169 19.03 -6.15 -0.92
CA ARG A 169 19.60 -7.24 -1.73
C ARG A 169 20.29 -6.77 -3.02
N LYS A 170 20.19 -5.49 -3.38
CA LYS A 170 20.64 -4.93 -4.68
C LYS A 170 20.00 -5.61 -5.89
N ASP A 171 18.80 -6.16 -5.73
CA ASP A 171 17.99 -6.71 -6.82
C ASP A 171 17.12 -5.60 -7.40
N TRP A 172 17.71 -4.82 -8.28
CA TRP A 172 17.14 -3.57 -8.79
C TRP A 172 15.87 -3.77 -9.61
N GLY A 173 15.75 -4.89 -10.33
CA GLY A 173 14.55 -5.21 -11.11
C GLY A 173 13.34 -5.38 -10.20
N LYS A 174 13.47 -6.21 -9.16
CA LYS A 174 12.38 -6.40 -8.20
C LYS A 174 12.16 -5.15 -7.35
N TYR A 175 13.22 -4.43 -6.98
CA TYR A 175 13.08 -3.15 -6.29
C TYR A 175 12.15 -2.19 -7.06
N PHE A 176 12.45 -1.92 -8.33
CA PHE A 176 11.62 -1.00 -9.12
C PHE A 176 10.23 -1.55 -9.42
N LEU A 177 10.08 -2.86 -9.59
CA LEU A 177 8.75 -3.49 -9.69
C LEU A 177 7.89 -3.12 -8.47
N PHE A 178 8.40 -3.32 -7.25
CA PHE A 178 7.65 -3.02 -6.04
C PHE A 178 7.48 -1.51 -5.77
N ILE A 179 8.42 -0.67 -6.21
CA ILE A 179 8.24 0.80 -6.17
C ILE A 179 7.10 1.21 -7.09
N VAL A 180 7.05 0.72 -8.33
CA VAL A 180 5.97 1.05 -9.27
C VAL A 180 4.62 0.54 -8.75
N LEU A 181 4.56 -0.70 -8.26
CA LEU A 181 3.35 -1.22 -7.64
C LEU A 181 2.89 -0.38 -6.43
N ALA A 182 3.84 0.09 -5.61
CA ALA A 182 3.50 0.98 -4.49
C ALA A 182 2.95 2.33 -4.96
N LEU A 183 3.55 2.94 -5.99
CA LEU A 183 3.06 4.20 -6.59
C LEU A 183 1.63 4.05 -7.15
N MET A 184 1.26 2.87 -7.64
CA MET A 184 -0.08 2.57 -8.13
C MET A 184 -1.15 2.53 -7.03
N VAL A 185 -0.76 2.49 -5.74
CA VAL A 185 -1.72 2.34 -4.63
C VAL A 185 -2.64 3.55 -4.51
N ILE A 186 -2.10 4.76 -4.34
CA ILE A 186 -2.92 5.99 -4.19
C ILE A 186 -2.04 7.24 -4.37
N GLU A 187 -2.65 8.38 -4.72
CA GLU A 187 -1.99 9.61 -5.17
C GLU A 187 -0.98 10.24 -4.21
N PHE A 188 -1.07 9.96 -2.91
CA PHE A 188 -0.13 10.50 -1.91
C PHE A 188 1.06 9.59 -1.60
N VAL A 189 1.02 8.32 -2.01
CA VAL A 189 2.15 7.37 -1.85
C VAL A 189 3.44 7.83 -2.54
N PRO A 190 3.43 8.57 -3.66
CA PRO A 190 4.65 9.14 -4.23
C PRO A 190 5.47 9.97 -3.24
N LEU A 191 4.86 10.64 -2.26
CA LEU A 191 5.59 11.34 -1.22
C LEU A 191 6.45 10.37 -0.38
N ILE A 192 5.90 9.22 -0.02
CA ILE A 192 6.62 8.16 0.71
C ILE A 192 7.81 7.66 -0.14
N VAL A 193 7.59 7.46 -1.46
CA VAL A 193 8.64 7.04 -2.39
C VAL A 193 9.75 8.09 -2.52
N ILE A 194 9.41 9.38 -2.59
CA ILE A 194 10.37 10.49 -2.61
C ILE A 194 11.23 10.46 -1.34
N PHE A 195 10.61 10.43 -0.16
CA PHE A 195 11.35 10.39 1.10
C PHE A 195 12.19 9.12 1.25
N PHE A 196 11.72 7.99 0.71
CA PHE A 196 12.51 6.76 0.67
C PHE A 196 13.76 6.91 -0.21
N GLY A 197 13.63 7.52 -1.40
CA GLY A 197 14.76 7.87 -2.25
C GLY A 197 15.74 8.81 -1.56
N LEU A 198 15.24 9.88 -0.92
CA LEU A 198 16.05 10.84 -0.15
C LEU A 198 16.75 10.19 1.05
N TYR A 199 16.10 9.27 1.75
CA TYR A 199 16.70 8.49 2.82
C TYR A 199 17.92 7.70 2.31
N ILE A 200 17.82 7.09 1.13
CA ILE A 200 18.94 6.36 0.51
C ILE A 200 20.11 7.30 0.16
N LEU A 201 19.83 8.51 -0.33
CA LEU A 201 20.88 9.53 -0.52
C LEU A 201 21.52 9.90 0.82
N PHE A 202 20.71 10.11 1.85
CA PHE A 202 21.17 10.53 3.17
C PHE A 202 22.08 9.51 3.83
N ILE A 203 21.76 8.21 3.77
CA ILE A 203 22.65 7.16 4.32
C ILE A 203 23.96 7.03 3.54
N ASN A 204 23.97 7.41 2.25
CA ASN A 204 25.16 7.40 1.40
C ASN A 204 25.90 8.74 1.34
N ARG A 205 25.46 9.78 2.07
CA ARG A 205 25.98 11.15 1.99
C ARG A 205 27.50 11.26 2.12
N LYS A 206 28.13 10.49 3.02
CA LYS A 206 29.59 10.52 3.22
C LYS A 206 30.34 10.05 1.96
N LYS A 207 29.85 8.98 1.32
CA LYS A 207 30.42 8.44 0.07
C LYS A 207 30.25 9.44 -1.09
N ILE A 208 29.07 10.07 -1.17
CA ILE A 208 28.77 11.11 -2.16
C ILE A 208 29.72 12.30 -1.98
N LEU A 209 29.82 12.84 -0.77
CA LEU A 209 30.71 13.98 -0.45
C LEU A 209 32.17 13.67 -0.76
N SER A 210 32.67 12.46 -0.45
CA SER A 210 34.03 12.06 -0.79
C SER A 210 34.27 11.95 -2.30
N SER A 211 33.26 11.52 -3.06
CA SER A 211 33.30 11.42 -4.52
C SER A 211 33.46 12.78 -5.18
N ILE A 212 32.65 13.75 -4.72
CA ILE A 212 32.67 15.13 -5.20
C ILE A 212 34.03 15.77 -4.87
N ARG A 213 34.50 15.63 -3.62
CA ARG A 213 35.78 16.22 -3.18
C ARG A 213 36.98 15.74 -3.98
N ASN A 214 36.97 14.47 -4.38
CA ASN A 214 38.10 13.85 -5.09
C ASN A 214 37.95 13.91 -6.62
N PHE A 215 36.96 14.63 -7.16
CA PHE A 215 36.59 14.65 -8.59
C PHE A 215 36.45 13.25 -9.22
N ASN A 216 36.10 12.24 -8.41
CA ASN A 216 35.99 10.85 -8.86
C ASN A 216 34.52 10.48 -9.03
N LEU A 217 34.00 10.70 -10.24
CA LEU A 217 32.60 10.48 -10.59
C LEU A 217 32.14 9.01 -10.51
N LYS A 218 33.05 8.03 -10.37
CA LYS A 218 32.69 6.60 -10.30
C LYS A 218 31.74 6.26 -9.15
N ILE A 219 31.80 7.00 -8.03
CA ILE A 219 30.90 6.79 -6.88
C ILE A 219 29.53 7.46 -7.10
N LEU A 220 29.45 8.55 -7.88
CA LEU A 220 28.16 9.10 -8.32
C LEU A 220 27.41 8.13 -9.24
N ILE A 221 28.14 7.27 -9.96
CA ILE A 221 27.62 6.19 -10.82
C ILE A 221 27.31 4.90 -10.01
N CYS A 222 27.54 4.91 -8.69
CA CYS A 222 27.16 3.79 -7.84
C CYS A 222 25.64 3.56 -7.95
N LYS A 223 25.23 2.32 -8.26
CA LYS A 223 23.84 1.96 -8.55
C LYS A 223 22.90 2.42 -7.43
N GLU A 224 23.35 2.35 -6.18
CA GLU A 224 22.61 2.81 -5.00
C GLU A 224 22.25 4.30 -5.05
N VAL A 225 23.18 5.17 -5.48
CA VAL A 225 22.95 6.61 -5.59
C VAL A 225 22.12 6.92 -6.83
N LEU A 226 22.49 6.33 -7.98
CA LEU A 226 21.77 6.51 -9.23
C LEU A 226 20.30 6.09 -9.10
N PHE A 227 20.03 4.88 -8.60
CA PHE A 227 18.66 4.39 -8.46
C PHE A 227 17.87 5.12 -7.40
N SER A 228 18.52 5.65 -6.37
CA SER A 228 17.88 6.54 -5.41
C SER A 228 17.41 7.85 -6.06
N ILE A 229 18.24 8.48 -6.92
CA ILE A 229 17.84 9.66 -7.70
C ILE A 229 16.68 9.32 -8.63
N ILE A 230 16.75 8.18 -9.33
CA ILE A 230 15.66 7.70 -10.19
C ILE A 230 14.37 7.51 -9.39
N THR A 231 14.44 6.93 -8.18
CA THR A 231 13.28 6.77 -7.30
C THR A 231 12.65 8.11 -6.91
N VAL A 232 13.47 9.14 -6.60
CA VAL A 232 12.97 10.49 -6.31
C VAL A 232 12.28 11.10 -7.53
N ILE A 233 12.93 11.05 -8.70
CA ILE A 233 12.37 11.57 -9.95
C ILE A 233 11.05 10.86 -10.27
N LEU A 234 11.03 9.53 -10.20
CA LEU A 234 9.85 8.73 -10.45
C LEU A 234 8.69 9.10 -9.51
N GLY A 235 8.96 9.29 -8.22
CA GLY A 235 7.96 9.75 -7.26
C GLY A 235 7.42 11.14 -7.59
N VAL A 236 8.29 12.11 -7.92
CA VAL A 236 7.85 13.47 -8.31
C VAL A 236 7.00 13.43 -9.58
N THR A 237 7.46 12.71 -10.62
CA THR A 237 6.73 12.57 -11.88
C THR A 237 5.38 11.90 -11.66
N TRP A 238 5.31 10.85 -10.83
CA TRP A 238 4.05 10.17 -10.54
C TRP A 238 3.08 11.05 -9.74
N PHE A 239 3.58 11.84 -8.78
CA PHE A 239 2.75 12.78 -8.02
C PHE A 239 2.09 13.82 -8.95
N ILE A 240 2.88 14.38 -9.88
CA ILE A 240 2.37 15.32 -10.89
C ILE A 240 1.34 14.61 -11.78
N LEU A 241 1.67 13.43 -12.29
CA LEU A 241 0.76 12.65 -13.13
C LEU A 241 -0.57 12.36 -12.43
N ALA A 242 -0.54 11.87 -11.20
CA ALA A 242 -1.71 11.56 -10.39
C ALA A 242 -2.62 12.79 -10.26
N ARG A 243 -2.03 13.93 -9.90
CA ARG A 243 -2.73 15.21 -9.80
C ARG A 243 -3.35 15.64 -11.12
N GLU A 244 -2.60 15.58 -12.22
CA GLU A 244 -3.10 15.98 -13.55
C GLU A 244 -4.23 15.08 -14.04
N VAL A 245 -4.17 13.77 -13.75
CA VAL A 245 -5.25 12.83 -14.09
C VAL A 245 -6.51 13.19 -13.31
N SER A 246 -6.43 13.39 -11.99
CA SER A 246 -7.59 13.73 -11.17
C SER A 246 -8.22 15.06 -11.57
N LEU A 247 -7.40 16.08 -11.85
CA LEU A 247 -7.88 17.39 -12.32
C LEU A 247 -8.57 17.32 -13.68
N ARG A 248 -8.10 16.46 -14.59
CA ARG A 248 -8.72 16.31 -15.92
C ARG A 248 -10.02 15.52 -15.87
N ILE A 249 -10.11 14.53 -14.98
CA ILE A 249 -11.30 13.70 -14.82
C ILE A 249 -12.39 14.45 -14.06
N ASN A 250 -12.01 15.20 -13.02
CA ASN A 250 -12.93 15.97 -12.19
C ASN A 250 -12.53 17.46 -12.13
N PRO A 251 -12.65 18.21 -13.25
CA PRO A 251 -12.23 19.61 -13.33
C PRO A 251 -13.10 20.54 -12.48
N SER A 252 -14.31 20.10 -12.15
CA SER A 252 -15.32 20.86 -11.41
C SER A 252 -15.34 20.54 -9.92
N ALA A 253 -14.35 19.80 -9.40
CA ALA A 253 -14.22 19.55 -7.97
C ALA A 253 -14.28 20.91 -7.23
N PRO A 254 -15.37 21.22 -6.51
CA PRO A 254 -15.41 22.46 -5.75
C PRO A 254 -14.24 22.41 -4.75
N PRO A 255 -13.52 23.52 -4.50
CA PRO A 255 -12.60 23.56 -3.37
C PRO A 255 -13.41 23.11 -2.15
N HIS A 256 -12.95 22.05 -1.48
CA HIS A 256 -13.74 21.35 -0.47
C HIS A 256 -14.47 22.38 0.41
N PRO A 257 -15.79 22.29 0.62
CA PRO A 257 -16.57 23.33 1.31
C PRO A 257 -16.00 23.72 2.69
N ASN A 258 -15.25 22.82 3.29
CA ASN A 258 -14.56 22.98 4.56
C ASN A 258 -13.29 23.86 4.52
N TRP A 259 -12.70 24.15 3.36
CA TRP A 259 -11.46 24.92 3.29
C TRP A 259 -11.65 26.42 3.52
N LYS A 260 -12.88 26.94 3.38
CA LYS A 260 -13.22 28.32 3.74
C LYS A 260 -13.70 28.46 5.20
N THR A 261 -14.16 27.38 5.83
CA THR A 261 -14.80 27.39 7.15
C THR A 261 -13.99 26.71 8.25
N PHE A 262 -12.90 26.00 7.93
CA PHE A 262 -12.04 25.38 8.94
C PHE A 262 -11.10 26.40 9.57
N PRO A 263 -11.18 26.63 10.91
CA PRO A 263 -10.14 27.35 11.60
C PRO A 263 -8.81 26.59 11.48
N ARG A 264 -7.69 27.30 11.29
CA ARG A 264 -6.35 26.70 11.17
C ARG A 264 -5.97 25.77 12.34
N TRP A 265 -6.65 25.86 13.49
CA TRP A 265 -6.42 25.01 14.67
C TRP A 265 -7.13 23.64 14.61
N ALA A 266 -8.11 23.44 13.72
CA ALA A 266 -8.86 22.18 13.60
C ALA A 266 -8.06 21.03 12.94
N PHE A 267 -6.87 21.31 12.41
CA PHE A 267 -5.92 20.30 11.92
C PHE A 267 -5.56 19.24 12.98
N TYR A 268 -5.63 19.59 14.27
CA TYR A 268 -5.29 18.68 15.36
C TYR A 268 -6.39 17.69 15.74
N HIS A 269 -7.64 17.90 15.30
CA HIS A 269 -8.79 17.08 15.73
C HIS A 269 -9.13 15.91 14.80
N PHE A 270 -8.58 15.87 13.57
CA PHE A 270 -8.82 14.78 12.61
C PHE A 270 -7.86 13.59 12.76
N LEU A 271 -6.87 13.66 13.67
CA LEU A 271 -5.92 12.58 13.95
C LEU A 271 -6.29 11.73 15.17
N ILE A 272 -7.46 11.96 15.79
CA ILE A 272 -7.95 11.14 16.89
C ILE A 272 -9.32 10.59 16.47
N PRO A 273 -9.45 9.27 16.21
CA PRO A 273 -10.75 8.66 16.03
C PRO A 273 -11.54 8.88 17.32
N ARG A 274 -12.71 9.51 17.24
CA ARG A 274 -13.68 9.47 18.35
C ARG A 274 -14.14 8.02 18.47
N GLN A 275 -13.62 7.34 19.48
CA GLN A 275 -14.14 6.07 19.94
C GLN A 275 -15.56 6.31 20.48
N PHE A 276 -16.53 5.58 19.93
CA PHE A 276 -17.66 5.06 20.67
C PHE A 276 -17.51 3.55 20.69
#